data_AF-A0A972H508-F1
#
_entry.id   AF-A0A972H508-F1
#
_cell.length_a   1.000
_cell.length_b   1.000
_cell.length_c   1.000
_cell.angle_alpha   90.00
_cell.angle_beta   90.00
_cell.angle_gamma   90.00
#
_symmetry.space_group_name_H-M   'P 1'
#
loop_
_entity.id
_entity.type
_entity.pdbx_description
1 polymer ?
#
loop_
_entity_poly.entity_id
_entity_poly.type
_entity_poly.pdbx_seq_one_letter_code
_entity_poly.pdbx_strand_id
1 'polypeptide(L)'
;MILDSYNKELAETYKVLANLFTTLPNDELIEQMQEELELNIKEPLDAIVEDYNRLFYGTTDTLPPIESLYVYNKNPSTEYYQVPDIVSDFYRSCGVDLNEQLTQLPPDHIAIEFIFISYLIENNLIDELRAFFKEHIIKWVPLYCDMIQERAQTQFYKEVAAITKEIVLSDYEEILGE
;
A
#
# COMPACT_ATOMS: atom_id res chain seq x y z
N MET A 1 19.40 19.37 2.05
CA MET A 1 20.38 18.25 2.10
C MET A 1 19.93 17.12 2.99
N ILE A 2 19.67 17.31 4.30
CA ILE A 2 19.15 16.24 5.18
C ILE A 2 17.65 15.94 4.91
N LEU A 3 16.84 16.99 4.71
CA LEU A 3 15.43 16.83 4.30
C LEU A 3 15.31 16.19 2.90
N ASP A 4 16.18 16.54 1.95
CA ASP A 4 16.16 15.95 0.61
C ASP A 4 16.57 14.46 0.60
N SER A 5 17.50 14.05 1.47
CA SER A 5 17.89 12.64 1.57
C SER A 5 16.82 11.80 2.26
N TYR A 6 16.19 12.34 3.31
CA TYR A 6 15.11 11.68 4.02
C TYR A 6 13.86 11.50 3.13
N ASN A 7 13.44 12.56 2.42
CA ASN A 7 12.33 12.47 1.48
C ASN A 7 12.59 11.47 0.35
N LYS A 8 13.85 11.38 -0.11
CA LYS A 8 14.22 10.39 -1.13
C LYS A 8 14.13 8.96 -0.61
N GLU A 9 14.63 8.70 0.60
CA GLU A 9 14.54 7.39 1.23
C GLU A 9 13.08 6.98 1.44
N LEU A 10 12.25 7.88 1.95
CA LEU A 10 10.82 7.66 2.16
C LEU A 10 10.07 7.35 0.84
N ALA A 11 10.38 8.09 -0.24
CA ALA A 11 9.80 7.82 -1.55
C ALA A 11 10.17 6.41 -2.06
N GLU A 12 11.42 5.99 -1.88
CA GLU A 12 11.84 4.62 -2.23
C GLU A 12 11.15 3.56 -1.36
N THR A 13 10.98 3.81 -0.06
CA THR A 13 10.21 2.93 0.83
C THR A 13 8.80 2.69 0.28
N TYR A 14 8.09 3.73 -0.15
CA TYR A 14 6.74 3.57 -0.72
C TYR A 14 6.73 2.80 -2.06
N LYS A 15 7.79 2.90 -2.87
CA LYS A 15 7.94 2.06 -4.08
C LYS A 15 8.16 0.59 -3.71
N VAL A 16 8.98 0.31 -2.70
CA VAL A 16 9.20 -1.04 -2.18
C VAL A 16 7.88 -1.61 -1.67
N LEU A 17 7.14 -0.87 -0.84
CA LEU A 17 5.82 -1.28 -0.35
C LEU A 17 4.86 -1.56 -1.52
N ALA A 18 4.81 -0.71 -2.54
CA ALA A 18 3.97 -0.94 -3.71
C ALA A 18 4.30 -2.26 -4.42
N ASN A 19 5.58 -2.59 -4.56
CA ASN A 19 6.04 -3.83 -5.19
C ASN A 19 5.57 -5.08 -4.44
N LEU A 20 5.46 -5.02 -3.10
CA LEU A 20 4.97 -6.13 -2.27
C LEU A 20 3.52 -6.53 -2.55
N PHE A 21 2.71 -5.58 -3.03
CA PHE A 21 1.29 -5.80 -3.32
C PHE A 21 0.99 -6.06 -4.80
N THR A 22 2.00 -6.09 -5.67
CA THR A 22 1.83 -6.36 -7.11
C THR A 22 2.66 -7.52 -7.64
N THR A 23 3.74 -7.86 -6.95
CA THR A 23 4.68 -8.88 -7.39
C THR A 23 4.41 -10.19 -6.68
N LEU A 24 4.24 -11.25 -7.47
CA LEU A 24 4.26 -12.62 -6.95
C LEU A 24 5.61 -12.85 -6.24
N PRO A 25 5.62 -13.30 -4.98
CA PRO A 25 6.86 -13.54 -4.26
C PRO A 25 7.80 -14.47 -5.03
N ASN A 26 9.08 -14.12 -5.00
CA ASN A 26 10.18 -14.90 -5.54
C ASN A 26 11.38 -14.76 -4.60
N ASP A 27 12.45 -15.52 -4.86
CA ASP A 27 13.64 -15.50 -4.00
C ASP A 27 14.26 -14.09 -3.91
N GLU A 28 14.31 -13.34 -5.02
CA GLU A 28 14.86 -11.98 -5.05
C GLU A 28 14.09 -11.00 -4.16
N LEU A 29 12.75 -11.03 -4.20
CA LEU A 29 11.91 -10.20 -3.35
C LEU A 29 12.08 -10.57 -1.88
N ILE A 30 12.12 -11.87 -1.56
CA ILE A 30 12.30 -12.33 -0.18
C ILE A 30 13.67 -11.90 0.33
N GLU A 31 14.74 -12.12 -0.44
CA GLU A 31 16.10 -11.69 -0.08
C GLU A 31 16.15 -10.17 0.16
N GLN A 32 15.58 -9.38 -0.75
CA GLN A 32 15.48 -7.93 -0.59
C GLN A 32 14.75 -7.57 0.72
N MET A 33 13.61 -8.21 1.02
CA MET A 33 12.87 -7.97 2.26
C MET A 33 13.66 -8.34 3.51
N GLN A 34 14.40 -9.45 3.48
CA GLN A 34 15.21 -9.89 4.61
C GLN A 34 16.37 -8.94 4.88
N GLU A 35 16.96 -8.36 3.84
CA GLU A 35 18.04 -7.39 3.96
C GLU A 35 17.52 -6.01 4.39
N GLU A 36 16.49 -5.48 3.74
CA GLU A 36 15.99 -4.12 3.98
C GLU A 36 15.22 -3.99 5.31
N LEU A 37 14.51 -5.05 5.70
CA LEU A 37 13.64 -5.03 6.89
C LEU A 37 14.16 -5.89 8.05
N GLU A 38 15.40 -6.41 7.94
CA GLU A 38 16.04 -7.28 8.93
C GLU A 38 15.17 -8.49 9.34
N LEU A 39 14.35 -9.00 8.41
CA LEU A 39 13.39 -10.07 8.67
C LEU A 39 14.02 -11.46 8.66
N ASN A 40 13.65 -12.30 9.62
CA ASN A 40 14.08 -13.69 9.69
C ASN A 40 13.01 -14.64 9.12
N ILE A 41 12.86 -14.61 7.80
CA ILE A 41 11.93 -15.49 7.07
C ILE A 41 12.60 -16.86 6.90
N LYS A 42 11.96 -17.90 7.45
CA LYS A 42 12.45 -19.30 7.37
C LYS A 42 11.52 -20.21 6.57
N GLU A 43 10.43 -19.64 6.07
CA GLU A 43 9.39 -20.35 5.36
C GLU A 43 9.83 -20.58 3.92
N PRO A 44 9.52 -21.75 3.32
CA PRO A 44 9.86 -22.01 1.92
C PRO A 44 9.05 -21.10 0.99
N LEU A 45 9.66 -20.70 -0.14
CA LEU A 45 9.03 -19.85 -1.16
C LEU A 45 7.64 -20.35 -1.57
N ASP A 46 7.47 -21.66 -1.78
CA ASP A 46 6.19 -22.25 -2.19
C ASP A 46 5.06 -21.96 -1.17
N ALA A 47 5.36 -21.96 0.13
CA ALA A 47 4.37 -21.64 1.17
C ALA A 47 3.99 -20.16 1.16
N ILE A 48 4.94 -19.27 0.89
CA ILE A 48 4.72 -17.83 0.77
C ILE A 48 3.89 -17.53 -0.49
N VAL A 49 4.18 -18.20 -1.60
CA VAL A 49 3.41 -18.11 -2.85
C VAL A 49 1.99 -18.65 -2.67
N GLU A 50 1.81 -19.76 -1.96
CA GLU A 50 0.48 -20.30 -1.65
C GLU A 50 -0.35 -19.30 -0.83
N ASP A 51 0.26 -18.70 0.20
CA ASP A 51 -0.39 -17.72 1.05
C ASP A 51 -0.74 -16.42 0.30
N TYR A 52 0.15 -15.94 -0.58
CA TYR A 52 -0.12 -14.81 -1.48
C TYR A 52 -1.37 -15.05 -2.32
N ASN A 53 -1.41 -16.20 -3.01
CA ASN A 53 -2.54 -16.54 -3.87
C ASN A 53 -3.83 -16.65 -3.05
N ARG A 54 -3.76 -17.26 -1.86
CA ARG A 54 -4.92 -17.41 -0.98
C ARG A 54 -5.42 -16.06 -0.45
N LEU A 55 -4.51 -15.18 -0.01
CA LEU A 55 -4.85 -13.87 0.55
C LEU A 55 -5.45 -12.95 -0.51
N PHE A 56 -4.81 -12.80 -1.68
CA PHE A 56 -5.15 -11.72 -2.61
C PHE A 56 -5.96 -12.17 -3.82
N TYR A 57 -5.86 -13.43 -4.25
CA TYR A 57 -6.44 -13.93 -5.51
C TYR A 57 -7.27 -15.22 -5.36
N GLY A 58 -7.51 -15.67 -4.14
CA GLY A 58 -8.29 -16.86 -3.82
C GLY A 58 -9.78 -16.72 -4.17
N THR A 59 -10.54 -17.77 -3.88
CA THR A 59 -11.99 -17.80 -4.15
C THR A 59 -12.85 -17.54 -2.91
N THR A 60 -12.24 -17.55 -1.72
CA THR A 60 -12.92 -17.44 -0.42
C THR A 60 -12.10 -16.60 0.55
N ASP A 61 -12.76 -15.71 1.28
CA ASP A 61 -12.15 -14.87 2.34
C ASP A 61 -10.91 -14.08 1.90
N THR A 62 -10.83 -13.74 0.62
CA THR A 62 -9.76 -12.90 0.08
C THR A 62 -9.80 -11.50 0.65
N LEU A 63 -8.63 -10.87 0.60
CA LEU A 63 -8.34 -9.50 0.98
C LEU A 63 -7.79 -8.77 -0.25
N PRO A 64 -8.59 -8.46 -1.29
CA PRO A 64 -8.06 -7.72 -2.43
C PRO A 64 -7.55 -6.35 -1.95
N PRO A 65 -6.36 -5.89 -2.36
CA PRO A 65 -5.73 -4.64 -1.91
C PRO A 65 -6.36 -3.38 -2.54
N ILE A 66 -7.67 -3.17 -2.36
CA ILE A 66 -8.45 -2.11 -3.02
C ILE A 66 -9.23 -1.29 -1.98
N GLU A 67 -9.01 0.03 -1.90
CA GLU A 67 -9.59 0.92 -0.89
C GLU A 67 -11.12 0.80 -0.80
N SER A 68 -11.80 0.84 -1.96
CA SER A 68 -13.27 0.82 -2.03
C SER A 68 -13.92 -0.35 -1.30
N LEU A 69 -13.23 -1.49 -1.17
CA LEU A 69 -13.71 -2.68 -0.47
C LEU A 69 -13.66 -2.56 1.07
N TYR A 70 -12.85 -1.66 1.63
CA TYR A 70 -12.65 -1.55 3.08
C TYR A 70 -13.31 -0.32 3.69
N VAL A 71 -13.28 0.82 2.99
CA VAL A 71 -13.82 2.09 3.54
C VAL A 71 -15.35 2.05 3.66
N TYR A 72 -16.05 1.37 2.75
CA TYR A 72 -17.52 1.46 2.64
C TYR A 72 -18.28 0.19 3.05
N ASN A 73 -17.60 -0.81 3.62
CA ASN A 73 -18.23 -2.01 4.18
C ASN A 73 -19.15 -1.73 5.40
N LYS A 74 -19.32 -0.46 5.80
CA LYS A 74 -20.23 -0.02 6.88
C LYS A 74 -21.50 0.71 6.41
N ASN A 75 -21.60 1.12 5.14
CA ASN A 75 -22.84 1.72 4.60
C ASN A 75 -22.86 1.64 3.06
N PRO A 76 -23.73 0.81 2.44
CA PRO A 76 -23.83 0.70 0.99
C PRO A 76 -24.66 1.87 0.43
N SER A 77 -24.15 3.08 0.57
CA SER A 77 -24.58 4.23 -0.24
C SER A 77 -23.94 4.12 -1.63
N THR A 78 -24.43 4.93 -2.58
CA THR A 78 -23.90 5.15 -3.93
C THR A 78 -22.41 5.56 -4.00
N GLU A 79 -21.71 5.65 -2.87
CA GLU A 79 -20.34 6.13 -2.72
C GLU A 79 -19.29 5.05 -3.04
N TYR A 80 -19.62 3.75 -2.93
CA TYR A 80 -18.71 2.65 -3.29
C TYR A 80 -18.16 2.77 -4.71
N TYR A 81 -19.02 3.09 -5.68
CA TYR A 81 -18.63 3.24 -7.08
C TYR A 81 -17.83 4.51 -7.38
N GLN A 82 -17.78 5.46 -6.45
CA GLN A 82 -17.14 6.76 -6.65
C GLN A 82 -15.70 6.80 -6.15
N VAL A 83 -15.25 5.84 -5.32
CA VAL A 83 -13.89 5.87 -4.74
C VAL A 83 -12.81 5.86 -5.82
N PRO A 84 -12.82 4.95 -6.81
CA PRO A 84 -11.79 4.97 -7.85
C PRO A 84 -11.77 6.28 -8.64
N ASP A 85 -12.94 6.88 -8.89
CA ASP A 85 -13.06 8.18 -9.55
C ASP A 85 -12.52 9.32 -8.68
N ILE A 86 -12.83 9.32 -7.37
CA ILE A 86 -12.32 10.32 -6.40
C ILE A 86 -10.79 10.25 -6.32
N VAL A 87 -10.23 9.04 -6.21
CA VAL A 87 -8.79 8.79 -6.19
C VAL A 87 -8.14 9.25 -7.50
N SER A 88 -8.74 8.92 -8.65
CA SER A 88 -8.28 9.34 -9.98
C SER A 88 -8.31 10.87 -10.15
N ASP A 89 -9.35 11.54 -9.64
CA ASP A 89 -9.45 12.99 -9.66
C ASP A 89 -8.41 13.66 -8.76
N PHE A 90 -8.05 13.02 -7.63
CA PHE A 90 -6.94 13.47 -6.79
C PHE A 90 -5.63 13.42 -7.59
N TYR A 91 -5.34 12.29 -8.25
CA TYR A 91 -4.15 12.14 -9.10
C TYR A 91 -4.08 13.26 -10.15
N ARG A 92 -5.19 13.53 -10.85
CA ARG A 92 -5.27 14.59 -11.87
C ARG A 92 -5.05 15.98 -11.30
N SER A 93 -5.54 16.24 -10.10
CA SER A 93 -5.35 17.52 -9.40
C SER A 93 -3.86 17.82 -9.13
N CYS A 94 -3.05 16.76 -8.97
CA CYS A 94 -1.60 16.84 -8.79
C CYS A 94 -0.81 16.73 -10.11
N GLY A 95 -1.50 16.70 -11.26
CA GLY A 95 -0.85 16.60 -12.58
C GLY A 95 -0.50 15.18 -13.03
N VAL A 96 -1.05 14.15 -12.37
CA VAL A 96 -0.88 12.74 -12.75
C VAL A 96 -2.14 12.24 -13.42
N ASP A 97 -2.02 11.81 -14.68
CA ASP A 97 -3.11 11.12 -15.38
C ASP A 97 -2.82 9.62 -15.40
N LEU A 98 -3.56 8.87 -14.59
CA LEU A 98 -3.36 7.43 -14.48
C LEU A 98 -3.91 6.74 -15.73
N ASN A 99 -3.04 6.05 -16.45
CA ASN A 99 -3.46 5.19 -17.55
C ASN A 99 -3.75 3.78 -17.02
N GLU A 100 -4.99 3.55 -16.62
CA GLU A 100 -5.45 2.25 -16.08
C GLU A 100 -5.19 1.07 -17.03
N GLN A 101 -5.27 1.29 -18.35
CA GLN A 101 -4.99 0.24 -19.34
C GLN A 101 -3.53 -0.23 -19.31
N LEU A 102 -2.60 0.66 -18.97
CA LEU A 102 -1.18 0.31 -18.83
C LEU A 102 -0.90 -0.37 -17.50
N THR A 103 -1.51 0.13 -16.41
CA THR A 103 -1.27 -0.43 -15.07
C THR A 103 -1.95 -1.77 -14.83
N GLN A 104 -3.07 -2.04 -15.50
CA GLN A 104 -3.94 -3.21 -15.26
C GLN A 104 -4.46 -3.31 -13.81
N LEU A 105 -4.35 -2.24 -13.03
CA LEU A 105 -4.81 -2.14 -11.65
C LEU A 105 -5.79 -0.97 -11.55
N PRO A 106 -6.80 -1.05 -10.66
CA PRO A 106 -7.70 0.07 -10.44
C PRO A 106 -6.96 1.23 -9.72
N PRO A 107 -7.42 2.48 -9.88
CA PRO A 107 -6.79 3.66 -9.26
C PRO A 107 -6.63 3.58 -7.74
N ASP A 108 -7.56 2.90 -7.07
CA ASP A 108 -7.66 2.74 -5.62
C ASP A 108 -6.99 1.43 -5.12
N HIS A 109 -6.14 0.83 -5.94
CA HIS A 109 -5.28 -0.28 -5.53
C HIS A 109 -4.12 0.24 -4.66
N ILE A 110 -3.81 -0.43 -3.54
CA ILE A 110 -2.79 0.03 -2.58
C ILE A 110 -1.45 0.38 -3.23
N ALA A 111 -1.02 -0.42 -4.20
CA ALA A 111 0.23 -0.18 -4.90
C ALA A 111 0.20 1.08 -5.77
N ILE A 112 -0.94 1.41 -6.38
CA ILE A 112 -1.09 2.66 -7.13
C ILE A 112 -1.08 3.85 -6.18
N GLU A 113 -1.78 3.75 -5.05
CA GLU A 113 -1.78 4.79 -4.01
C GLU A 113 -0.37 5.01 -3.42
N PHE A 114 0.40 3.94 -3.18
CA PHE A 114 1.77 4.04 -2.67
C PHE A 114 2.74 4.63 -3.69
N ILE A 115 2.62 4.27 -4.98
CA ILE A 115 3.39 4.94 -6.04
C ILE A 115 3.03 6.43 -6.11
N PHE A 116 1.76 6.78 -5.90
CA PHE A 116 1.34 8.18 -5.86
C PHE A 116 1.91 8.93 -4.65
N ILE A 117 1.95 8.31 -3.46
CA ILE A 117 2.65 8.88 -2.29
C ILE A 117 4.12 9.18 -2.63
N SER A 118 4.82 8.21 -3.23
CA SER A 118 6.20 8.42 -3.68
C SER A 118 6.32 9.60 -4.62
N TYR A 119 5.41 9.75 -5.59
CA TYR A 119 5.37 10.88 -6.50
C TYR A 119 5.18 12.22 -5.76
N LEU A 120 4.26 12.30 -4.81
CA LEU A 120 4.01 13.52 -4.03
C LEU A 120 5.26 13.94 -3.24
N ILE A 121 5.94 12.97 -2.62
CA ILE A 121 7.19 13.21 -1.87
C ILE A 121 8.30 13.73 -2.80
N GLU A 122 8.54 13.06 -3.93
CA GLU A 122 9.58 13.45 -4.90
C GLU A 122 9.36 14.85 -5.50
N ASN A 123 8.10 15.27 -5.62
CA ASN A 123 7.71 16.58 -6.15
C ASN A 123 7.52 17.65 -5.06
N ASN A 124 7.78 17.33 -3.79
CA ASN A 124 7.59 18.22 -2.64
C ASN A 124 6.16 18.79 -2.54
N LEU A 125 5.15 17.98 -2.90
CA LEU A 125 3.72 18.31 -2.81
C LEU A 125 3.19 17.97 -1.42
N ILE A 126 3.69 18.68 -0.41
CA ILE A 126 3.47 18.31 1.00
C ILE A 126 2.00 18.45 1.41
N ASP A 127 1.31 19.52 1.00
CA ASP A 127 -0.09 19.73 1.38
C ASP A 127 -1.01 18.67 0.76
N GLU A 128 -0.73 18.29 -0.47
CA GLU A 128 -1.40 17.19 -1.18
C GLU A 128 -1.09 15.84 -0.50
N LEU A 129 0.16 15.61 -0.08
CA LEU A 129 0.55 14.43 0.69
C LEU A 129 -0.26 14.33 1.99
N ARG A 130 -0.38 15.44 2.76
CA ARG A 130 -1.20 15.47 3.99
C ARG A 130 -2.65 15.12 3.70
N ALA A 131 -3.22 15.73 2.67
CA ALA A 131 -4.60 15.51 2.27
C ALA A 131 -4.82 14.06 1.84
N PHE A 132 -3.93 13.50 1.01
CA PHE A 132 -4.04 12.14 0.51
C PHE A 132 -3.98 11.10 1.63
N PHE A 133 -3.05 11.25 2.58
CA PHE A 133 -2.98 10.36 3.74
C PHE A 133 -4.27 10.37 4.58
N LYS A 134 -4.80 11.57 4.83
CA LYS A 134 -5.99 11.78 5.66
C LYS A 134 -7.26 11.29 4.95
N GLU A 135 -7.35 11.48 3.65
CA GLU A 135 -8.54 11.20 2.86
C GLU A 135 -8.60 9.77 2.33
N HIS A 136 -7.46 9.10 2.17
CA HIS A 136 -7.35 7.75 1.61
C HIS A 136 -6.61 6.82 2.57
N ILE A 137 -5.27 6.94 2.65
CA ILE A 137 -4.39 5.94 3.26
C ILE A 137 -4.82 5.49 4.67
N ILE A 138 -5.03 6.44 5.59
CA ILE A 138 -5.33 6.12 6.99
C ILE A 138 -6.75 5.60 7.19
N LYS A 139 -7.66 5.82 6.24
CA LYS A 139 -9.03 5.31 6.35
C LYS A 139 -9.12 3.80 6.23
N TRP A 140 -8.12 3.16 5.59
CA TRP A 140 -8.25 1.76 5.21
C TRP A 140 -6.99 0.93 5.40
N VAL A 141 -5.80 1.45 5.09
CA VAL A 141 -4.55 0.68 5.09
C VAL A 141 -4.25 0.06 6.47
N PRO A 142 -4.41 0.77 7.62
CA PRO A 142 -4.17 0.16 8.92
C PRO A 142 -5.10 -1.02 9.23
N LEU A 143 -6.39 -0.89 8.88
CA LEU A 143 -7.38 -1.97 9.06
C LEU A 143 -7.08 -3.14 8.13
N TYR A 144 -6.74 -2.85 6.88
CA TYR A 144 -6.37 -3.84 5.89
C TYR A 144 -5.16 -4.66 6.35
N CYS A 145 -4.13 -4.00 6.88
CA CYS A 145 -2.96 -4.66 7.46
C CYS A 145 -3.31 -5.53 8.67
N ASP A 146 -4.23 -5.10 9.54
CA ASP A 146 -4.71 -5.94 10.65
C ASP A 146 -5.40 -7.21 10.15
N MET A 147 -6.20 -7.10 9.08
CA MET A 147 -6.85 -8.25 8.45
C MET A 147 -5.84 -9.21 7.81
N ILE A 148 -4.79 -8.70 7.17
CA ILE A 148 -3.71 -9.56 6.65
C ILE A 148 -3.02 -10.27 7.82
N GLN A 149 -2.64 -9.56 8.88
CA GLN A 149 -1.97 -10.18 10.04
C GLN A 149 -2.82 -11.28 10.69
N GLU A 150 -4.14 -11.07 10.79
CA GLU A 150 -5.07 -12.07 11.33
C GLU A 150 -5.18 -13.30 10.42
N ARG A 151 -5.24 -13.10 9.10
CA ARG A 151 -5.56 -14.16 8.13
C ARG A 151 -4.33 -14.84 7.54
N ALA A 152 -3.18 -14.20 7.51
CA ALA A 152 -1.96 -14.73 6.90
C ALA A 152 -1.54 -16.04 7.57
N GLN A 153 -1.17 -17.01 6.74
CA GLN A 153 -0.67 -18.30 7.20
C GLN A 153 0.85 -18.31 7.34
N THR A 154 1.51 -17.36 6.68
CA THR A 154 2.96 -17.19 6.74
C THR A 154 3.38 -16.05 7.65
N GLN A 155 4.53 -16.19 8.30
CA GLN A 155 5.16 -15.09 9.02
C GLN A 155 5.54 -13.97 8.07
N PHE A 156 5.98 -14.30 6.84
CA PHE A 156 6.26 -13.32 5.79
C PHE A 156 5.15 -12.28 5.63
N TYR A 157 3.90 -12.69 5.35
CA TYR A 157 2.81 -11.74 5.15
C TYR A 157 2.35 -11.05 6.43
N LYS A 158 2.57 -11.65 7.61
CA LYS A 158 2.34 -10.98 8.89
C LYS A 158 3.31 -9.81 9.08
N GLU A 159 4.58 -10.03 8.79
CA GLU A 159 5.61 -8.99 8.92
C GLU A 159 5.43 -7.89 7.87
N VAL A 160 5.15 -8.26 6.61
CA VAL A 160 4.82 -7.28 5.55
C VAL A 160 3.68 -6.37 6.00
N ALA A 161 2.60 -6.94 6.53
CA ALA A 161 1.46 -6.16 7.01
C ALA A 161 1.78 -5.34 8.27
N ALA A 162 2.56 -5.88 9.20
CA ALA A 162 2.97 -5.16 10.41
C ALA A 162 3.81 -3.93 10.05
N ILE A 163 4.82 -4.10 9.20
CA ILE A 163 5.74 -3.02 8.78
C ILE A 163 5.02 -1.99 7.92
N THR A 164 4.19 -2.43 6.96
CA THR A 164 3.37 -1.51 6.15
C THR A 164 2.51 -0.62 7.05
N LYS A 165 1.86 -1.21 8.07
CA LYS A 165 1.04 -0.47 9.03
C LYS A 165 1.87 0.49 9.87
N GLU A 166 3.03 0.06 10.37
CA GLU A 166 3.93 0.88 11.18
C GLU A 166 4.42 2.11 10.41
N ILE A 167 4.93 1.92 9.19
CA ILE A 167 5.39 2.99 8.30
C ILE A 167 4.26 3.99 8.07
N VAL A 168 3.11 3.52 7.60
CA VAL A 168 1.95 4.38 7.29
C VAL A 168 1.48 5.18 8.50
N LEU A 169 1.45 4.59 9.70
CA LEU A 169 1.03 5.29 10.91
C LEU A 169 2.09 6.28 11.39
N SER A 170 3.37 5.90 11.38
CA SER A 170 4.49 6.77 11.77
C SER A 170 4.55 7.98 10.84
N ASP A 171 4.51 7.76 9.53
CA ASP A 171 4.57 8.84 8.54
C ASP A 171 3.37 9.76 8.68
N TYR A 172 2.18 9.23 8.94
CA TYR A 172 1.01 10.08 9.17
C TYR A 172 1.15 10.97 10.41
N GLU A 173 1.69 10.43 11.51
CA GLU A 173 1.98 11.20 12.72
C GLU A 173 3.02 12.30 12.46
N GLU A 174 4.06 12.01 11.69
CA GLU A 174 5.10 12.99 11.32
C GLU A 174 4.56 14.05 10.34
N ILE A 175 3.78 13.64 9.33
CA ILE A 175 3.20 14.51 8.31
C ILE A 175 2.16 15.47 8.92
N LEU A 176 1.38 15.01 9.90
CA LEU A 176 0.40 15.85 10.62
C LEU A 176 0.95 16.56 11.85
N GLY A 177 2.14 16.21 12.31
CA GLY A 177 2.75 16.67 13.56
C GLY A 177 3.33 18.09 13.55
N GLU A 178 3.02 18.92 12.56
CA GLU A 178 3.36 20.36 12.54
C GLU A 178 2.31 21.25 13.21
#